data_AF-A0A6M0QAH9-F1
#
_entry.id   AF-A0A6M0QAH9-F1
#
_cell.length_a   1.000
_cell.length_b   1.000
_cell.length_c   1.000
_cell.angle_alpha   90.00
_cell.angle_beta   90.00
_cell.angle_gamma   90.00
#
_symmetry.space_group_name_H-M   'P 1'
#
loop_
_entity.id
_entity.type
_entity.pdbx_description
1 polymer ?
#
loop_
_entity_poly.entity_id
_entity_poly.type
_entity_poly.pdbx_seq_one_letter_code
_entity_poly.pdbx_strand_id
1 'polypeptide(L)'
;MWNDYFSDDKFISMIYTNVPPLKNLRIEKIEISREGNRITIGFDLPTFPDNPPKKWLERGYSTVFIELDFFDIKEVSLKSIENTYRGDIEIKKDVETDIFIVKVIGTVETLIKAGVGIIQSVKGY
;
A
#
# COMPACT_ATOMS: atom_id res chain seq x y z
N MET A 1 11.80 0.63 -6.82
CA MET A 1 11.08 0.35 -5.56
C MET A 1 9.58 0.40 -5.84
N TRP A 2 8.72 -0.12 -4.95
CA TRP A 2 7.27 -0.17 -5.25
C TRP A 2 6.64 1.23 -5.31
N ASN A 3 7.15 2.17 -4.52
CA ASN A 3 6.69 3.57 -4.47
C ASN A 3 6.98 4.33 -5.77
N ASP A 4 7.97 3.89 -6.57
CA ASP A 4 8.36 4.59 -7.81
C ASP A 4 7.29 4.48 -8.90
N TYR A 5 6.36 3.52 -8.78
CA TYR A 5 5.22 3.42 -9.69
C TYR A 5 4.15 4.50 -9.46
N PHE A 6 4.25 5.25 -8.35
CA PHE A 6 3.29 6.26 -7.94
C PHE A 6 3.90 7.64 -8.19
N SER A 7 3.48 8.29 -9.28
CA SER A 7 4.11 9.49 -9.85
C SER A 7 4.20 10.71 -8.91
N ASP A 8 3.33 10.78 -7.90
CA ASP A 8 3.06 12.02 -7.15
C ASP A 8 3.58 12.03 -5.71
N ASP A 9 4.00 10.89 -5.13
CA ASP A 9 4.35 10.87 -3.71
C ASP A 9 5.86 10.89 -3.46
N LYS A 10 6.37 12.09 -3.19
CA LYS A 10 7.75 12.30 -2.72
C LYS A 10 7.91 12.07 -1.22
N PHE A 11 6.83 11.99 -0.46
CA PHE A 11 6.89 11.99 1.00
C PHE A 11 7.56 10.73 1.55
N ILE A 12 7.23 9.54 1.01
CA ILE A 12 7.88 8.29 1.43
C ILE A 12 9.39 8.35 1.19
N SER A 13 9.82 8.78 0.01
CA SER A 13 11.24 8.92 -0.34
C SER A 13 11.95 10.02 0.47
N MET A 14 11.22 10.96 1.08
CA MET A 14 11.80 11.95 1.98
C MET A 14 12.06 11.42 3.38
N ILE A 15 11.21 10.52 3.88
CA ILE A 15 11.30 10.01 5.25
C ILE A 15 12.12 8.72 5.34
N TYR A 16 12.19 7.93 4.26
CA TYR A 16 13.00 6.71 4.18
C TYR A 16 14.22 6.92 3.29
N THR A 17 15.41 6.59 3.81
CA THR A 17 16.62 6.52 2.98
C THR A 17 16.54 5.32 2.04
N ASN A 18 16.04 4.19 2.56
CA ASN A 18 15.74 2.98 1.81
C ASN A 18 14.29 2.60 2.08
N VAL A 19 13.43 2.67 1.06
CA VAL A 19 12.02 2.32 1.22
C VAL A 19 11.91 0.83 1.55
N PRO A 20 11.23 0.46 2.66
CA PRO A 20 11.15 -0.93 3.08
C PRO A 20 10.40 -1.78 2.05
N PRO A 21 10.80 -3.06 1.88
CA PRO A 21 10.05 -3.99 1.08
C PRO A 21 8.70 -4.30 1.72
N LEU A 22 7.69 -4.54 0.89
CA LEU A 22 6.34 -4.85 1.36
C LEU A 22 6.22 -6.35 1.72
N LYS A 23 6.90 -6.75 2.79
CA LYS A 23 7.00 -8.14 3.25
C LYS A 23 6.44 -8.31 4.67
N ASN A 24 5.63 -9.35 4.86
CA ASN A 24 4.98 -9.71 6.13
C ASN A 24 4.30 -8.52 6.84
N LEU A 25 3.54 -7.74 6.08
CA LEU A 25 2.87 -6.54 6.55
C LEU A 25 1.61 -6.90 7.32
N ARG A 26 1.22 -6.06 8.27
CA ARG A 26 -0.15 -6.10 8.79
C ARG A 26 -1.06 -5.37 7.80
N ILE A 27 -2.07 -6.07 7.31
CA ILE A 27 -3.06 -5.50 6.39
C ILE A 27 -4.27 -5.09 7.21
N GLU A 28 -4.46 -3.79 7.38
CA GLU A 28 -5.57 -3.27 8.19
C GLU A 28 -6.88 -3.30 7.41
N LYS A 29 -6.83 -3.00 6.11
CA LYS A 29 -8.02 -2.99 5.26
C LYS A 29 -7.73 -3.27 3.79
N ILE A 30 -8.69 -3.92 3.15
CA ILE A 30 -8.90 -3.93 1.70
C ILE A 30 -10.36 -3.52 1.49
N GLU A 31 -10.57 -2.32 0.95
CA GLU A 31 -11.89 -1.68 0.87
C GLU A 31 -12.28 -1.48 -0.59
N ILE A 32 -13.42 -2.07 -1.00
CA ILE A 32 -14.05 -1.80 -2.29
C ILE A 32 -15.04 -0.65 -2.08
N SER A 33 -14.91 0.41 -2.87
CA SER A 33 -15.76 1.60 -2.76
C SER A 33 -16.06 2.18 -4.15
N ARG A 34 -16.91 3.22 -4.20
CA ARG A 34 -17.35 3.86 -5.45
C ARG A 34 -17.88 2.85 -6.46
N GLU A 35 -18.78 1.99 -6.00
CA GLU A 35 -19.44 0.96 -6.83
C GLU A 35 -18.43 0.02 -7.53
N GLY A 36 -17.30 -0.26 -6.89
CA GLY A 36 -16.27 -1.14 -7.42
C GLY A 36 -15.20 -0.44 -8.26
N ASN A 37 -15.36 0.85 -8.56
CA ASN A 37 -14.37 1.61 -9.33
C ASN A 37 -13.16 2.05 -8.49
N ARG A 38 -13.16 1.82 -7.17
CA ARG A 38 -12.01 2.11 -6.31
C ARG A 38 -11.74 0.99 -5.33
N ILE A 39 -10.48 0.61 -5.21
CA ILE A 39 -9.99 -0.30 -4.17
C ILE A 39 -8.92 0.40 -3.36
N THR A 40 -9.07 0.40 -2.03
CA THR A 40 -8.07 0.92 -1.10
C THR A 40 -7.41 -0.22 -0.34
N ILE A 41 -6.08 -0.27 -0.31
CA ILE A 41 -5.30 -1.16 0.56
C ILE A 41 -4.64 -0.31 1.65
N GLY A 42 -4.94 -0.63 2.91
CA GLY A 42 -4.33 0.00 4.09
C GLY A 42 -3.43 -0.98 4.84
N PHE A 43 -2.17 -0.62 5.09
CA PHE A 43 -1.21 -1.49 5.76
C PHE A 43 -0.15 -0.73 6.55
N ASP A 44 0.44 -1.42 7.53
CA ASP A 44 1.56 -0.92 8.32
C ASP A 44 2.88 -1.25 7.64
N LEU A 45 3.77 -0.27 7.49
CA LEU A 45 5.15 -0.53 7.08
C LEU A 45 5.94 -1.26 8.17
N PRO A 46 6.86 -2.16 7.78
CA PRO A 46 7.54 -3.05 8.72
C PRO A 46 8.67 -2.35 9.50
N THR A 47 9.05 -1.14 9.11
CA THR A 47 10.12 -0.36 9.73
C THR A 47 9.71 1.10 9.85
N PHE A 48 10.03 1.72 10.98
CA PHE A 48 9.86 3.17 11.16
C PHE A 48 10.92 3.92 10.34
N PRO A 49 10.61 5.09 9.76
CA PRO A 49 11.51 5.82 8.88
C PRO A 49 12.77 6.34 9.60
N ASP A 50 13.85 6.52 8.84
CA ASP A 50 15.10 7.13 9.32
C ASP A 50 14.93 8.63 9.62
N ASN A 51 14.09 9.30 8.83
CA ASN A 51 13.85 10.74 8.87
C ASN A 51 12.36 11.06 9.09
N PRO A 52 11.76 10.61 10.22
CA PRO A 52 10.36 10.90 10.51
C PRO A 52 10.12 12.42 10.66
N PRO A 53 8.92 12.91 10.33
CA PRO A 53 8.50 14.26 10.71
C PRO A 53 8.64 14.49 12.23
N LYS A 54 9.12 15.66 12.63
CA LYS A 54 9.31 16.02 14.06
C LYS A 54 8.08 15.74 14.92
N LYS A 55 6.90 16.07 14.40
CA LYS A 55 5.61 15.82 15.07
C LYS A 55 5.35 14.35 15.41
N TRP A 56 5.93 13.40 14.67
CA TRP A 56 5.79 11.96 14.96
C TRP A 56 6.69 11.55 16.11
N LEU A 57 7.93 12.06 16.14
CA LEU A 57 8.87 11.85 17.25
C LEU A 57 8.32 12.42 18.56
N GLU A 58 7.83 13.66 18.54
CA GLU A 58 7.25 14.34 19.70
C GLU A 58 6.03 13.60 20.28
N ARG A 59 5.33 12.81 19.46
CA ARG A 59 4.17 12.01 19.86
C ARG A 59 4.52 10.56 20.21
N GLY A 60 5.80 10.18 20.12
CA GLY A 60 6.26 8.81 20.41
C GLY A 60 5.75 7.77 19.40
N TYR A 61 5.46 8.19 18.16
CA TYR A 61 5.02 7.27 17.12
C TYR A 61 6.12 6.30 16.73
N SER A 62 5.73 5.10 16.34
CA SER A 62 6.64 3.98 16.06
C SER A 62 6.23 3.17 14.83
N THR A 63 5.06 3.42 14.26
CA THR A 63 4.58 2.74 13.06
C THR A 63 4.16 3.75 12.00
N VAL A 64 4.31 3.37 10.73
CA VAL A 64 3.80 4.14 9.58
C VAL A 64 2.70 3.33 8.91
N PHE A 65 1.53 3.93 8.81
CA PHE A 65 0.38 3.43 8.06
C PHE A 65 0.33 4.06 6.67
N ILE A 66 0.12 3.25 5.65
CA ILE A 66 -0.03 3.66 4.26
C ILE A 66 -1.39 3.25 3.73
N GLU A 67 -2.02 4.14 2.97
CA GLU A 67 -3.17 3.84 2.13
C GLU A 67 -2.80 4.00 0.66
N LEU A 68 -3.02 2.94 -0.11
CA LEU A 68 -2.93 2.96 -1.57
C LEU A 68 -4.34 2.88 -2.15
N ASP A 69 -4.70 3.85 -3.00
CA ASP A 69 -5.95 3.82 -3.76
C ASP A 69 -5.67 3.41 -5.21
N PHE A 70 -6.46 2.47 -5.71
CA PHE A 70 -6.47 2.03 -7.10
C PHE A 70 -7.81 2.39 -7.74
N PHE A 71 -7.78 2.92 -8.95
CA PHE A 71 -8.96 3.36 -9.70
C PHE A 71 -8.98 2.75 -11.11
N ASP A 72 -10.14 2.84 -11.78
CA ASP A 72 -10.35 2.22 -13.09
C ASP A 72 -10.08 0.72 -13.03
N ILE A 73 -10.79 0.07 -12.10
CA ILE A 73 -10.61 -1.35 -11.78
C ILE A 73 -11.04 -2.21 -12.98
N LYS A 74 -10.11 -3.04 -13.46
CA LYS A 74 -10.34 -4.00 -14.55
C LYS A 74 -10.62 -5.40 -14.02
N GLU A 75 -10.01 -5.75 -12.90
CA GLU A 75 -10.14 -7.05 -12.27
C GLU A 75 -9.88 -6.91 -10.78
N VAL A 76 -10.71 -7.59 -9.97
CA VAL A 76 -10.47 -7.77 -8.54
C VAL A 76 -10.86 -9.18 -8.12
N SER A 77 -10.00 -9.81 -7.34
CA SER A 77 -10.35 -10.97 -6.52
C SER A 77 -9.95 -10.72 -5.08
N LEU A 78 -10.75 -11.19 -4.13
CA LEU A 78 -10.46 -11.08 -2.70
C LEU A 78 -10.86 -12.39 -2.03
N LYS A 79 -9.94 -12.96 -1.25
CA LYS A 79 -10.14 -14.18 -0.50
C LYS A 79 -9.53 -14.03 0.88
N SER A 80 -10.36 -14.21 1.89
CA SER A 80 -9.92 -14.28 3.29
C SER A 80 -9.59 -15.72 3.65
N ILE A 81 -8.48 -15.95 4.36
CA ILE A 81 -8.05 -17.26 4.85
C ILE A 81 -8.16 -17.31 6.37
N GLU A 82 -7.69 -16.27 7.06
CA GLU A 82 -7.78 -16.13 8.52
C GLU A 82 -8.38 -14.78 8.92
N ASN A 83 -8.67 -14.57 10.20
CA ASN A 83 -9.21 -13.30 10.71
C ASN A 83 -8.13 -12.31 11.21
N THR A 84 -6.85 -12.67 11.07
CA THR A 84 -5.73 -11.76 11.31
C THR A 84 -4.96 -11.55 10.01
N TYR A 85 -5.15 -10.39 9.38
CA TYR A 85 -4.65 -10.16 8.04
C TYR A 85 -3.19 -9.72 8.02
N ARG A 86 -2.36 -10.58 7.42
CA ARG A 86 -0.96 -10.33 7.13
C ARG A 86 -0.61 -10.84 5.75
N GLY A 87 0.35 -10.20 5.11
CA GLY A 87 0.83 -10.68 3.83
C GLY A 87 1.95 -9.84 3.23
N ASP A 88 2.51 -10.38 2.16
CA ASP A 88 3.38 -9.67 1.26
C ASP A 88 2.52 -8.93 0.23
N ILE A 89 2.94 -7.72 -0.15
CA ILE A 89 2.30 -6.96 -1.24
C ILE A 89 3.29 -6.86 -2.40
N GLU A 90 2.90 -7.36 -3.56
CA GLU A 90 3.63 -7.19 -4.80
C GLU A 90 2.91 -6.16 -5.66
N ILE A 91 3.63 -5.12 -6.08
CA ILE A 91 3.11 -4.06 -6.96
C ILE A 91 4.00 -4.02 -8.20
N LYS A 92 3.36 -4.11 -9.36
CA LYS A 92 4.01 -3.94 -10.66
C LYS A 92 3.14 -3.03 -11.53
N LYS A 93 3.77 -2.30 -12.44
CA LYS A 93 3.08 -1.59 -13.51
C LYS A 93 3.52 -2.19 -14.84
N ASP A 94 2.57 -2.70 -15.60
CA ASP A 94 2.82 -3.23 -16.94
C ASP A 94 3.10 -2.07 -17.90
N VAL A 95 4.26 -2.12 -18.58
CA VAL A 95 4.77 -0.99 -19.36
C VAL A 95 4.01 -0.82 -20.68
N GLU A 96 3.49 -1.91 -21.25
CA GLU A 96 2.81 -1.87 -22.55
C GLU A 96 1.35 -1.41 -22.40
N THR A 97 0.70 -1.85 -21.33
CA THR A 97 -0.73 -1.59 -21.09
C THR A 97 -1.00 -0.44 -20.12
N ASP A 98 0.04 0.05 -19.43
CA ASP A 98 -0.01 1.03 -18.34
C ASP A 98 -0.89 0.59 -17.14
N ILE A 99 -1.14 -0.72 -16.99
CA ILE A 99 -1.99 -1.29 -15.94
C ILE A 99 -1.16 -1.63 -14.70
N PHE A 100 -1.66 -1.23 -13.52
CA PHE A 100 -1.19 -1.72 -12.24
C PHE A 100 -1.63 -3.16 -12.02
N ILE A 101 -0.70 -4.02 -11.60
CA ILE A 101 -0.96 -5.38 -11.14
C ILE A 101 -0.49 -5.45 -9.68
N VAL A 102 -1.45 -5.62 -8.78
CA VAL A 102 -1.22 -5.68 -7.34
C VAL A 102 -1.64 -7.03 -6.82
N LYS A 103 -0.79 -7.66 -6.01
CA LYS A 103 -1.10 -8.92 -5.34
C LYS A 103 -0.82 -8.81 -3.86
N VAL A 104 -1.74 -9.31 -3.04
CA VAL A 104 -1.48 -9.58 -1.62
C VAL A 104 -1.44 -11.10 -1.45
N ILE A 105 -0.40 -11.61 -0.79
CA ILE A 105 -0.17 -13.04 -0.56
C ILE A 105 0.06 -13.26 0.93
N GLY A 106 -0.80 -14.05 1.57
CA GLY A 106 -0.71 -14.30 3.01
C GLY A 106 -2.03 -14.83 3.56
N THR A 107 -2.43 -14.38 4.75
CA THR A 107 -3.71 -14.75 5.38
C THR A 107 -4.92 -14.04 4.77
N VAL A 108 -4.66 -13.07 3.89
CA VAL A 108 -5.61 -12.53 2.91
C VAL A 108 -4.94 -12.51 1.54
N GLU A 109 -5.68 -12.93 0.53
CA GLU A 109 -5.23 -12.95 -0.86
C GLU A 109 -6.06 -11.99 -1.69
N THR A 110 -5.40 -11.16 -2.50
CA THR A 110 -6.09 -10.33 -3.48
C THR A 110 -5.27 -10.20 -4.74
N LEU A 111 -5.94 -10.13 -5.89
CA LEU A 111 -5.38 -9.67 -7.15
C LEU A 111 -6.17 -8.44 -7.58
N ILE A 112 -5.50 -7.36 -7.91
CA ILE A 112 -6.11 -6.14 -8.45
C ILE A 112 -5.41 -5.79 -9.76
N LYS A 113 -6.19 -5.54 -10.80
CA LYS A 113 -5.75 -4.86 -12.02
C LYS A 113 -6.46 -3.53 -12.14
N ALA A 114 -5.71 -2.44 -12.28
CA ALA A 114 -6.25 -1.09 -12.26
C ALA A 114 -5.50 -0.17 -13.23
N GLY A 115 -6.19 0.79 -13.84
CA GLY A 115 -5.56 1.79 -14.72
C GLY A 115 -4.74 2.83 -13.96
N VAL A 116 -5.10 3.12 -12.70
CA VAL A 116 -4.45 4.17 -11.90
C VAL A 116 -4.18 3.67 -10.48
N GLY A 117 -3.02 4.02 -9.93
CA GLY A 117 -2.62 3.79 -8.55
C GLY A 117 -2.08 5.08 -7.93
N ILE A 118 -2.49 5.39 -6.71
CA ILE A 118 -2.12 6.61 -5.97
C ILE A 118 -1.77 6.24 -4.53
N ILE A 119 -0.72 6.84 -3.97
CA ILE A 119 -0.53 6.82 -2.51
C ILE A 119 -1.49 7.85 -1.91
N GLN A 120 -2.58 7.35 -1.34
CA GLN A 120 -3.68 8.16 -0.84
C GLN A 120 -3.32 8.84 0.48
N SER A 121 -2.61 8.15 1.37
CA SER A 121 -2.10 8.76 2.60
C SER A 121 -0.91 8.01 3.20
N VAL A 122 -0.08 8.76 3.92
CA VAL A 122 1.03 8.25 4.74
C VAL A 122 0.93 8.90 6.12
N LYS A 123 0.76 8.10 7.18
CA LYS A 123 0.50 8.57 8.54
C LYS A 123 1.38 7.81 9.53
N GLY A 124 1.87 8.49 10.56
CA GLY A 124 2.53 7.86 11.69
C GLY A 124 1.57 7.71 12.87
N TYR A 125 1.76 6.67 13.68
CA TYR A 125 1.06 6.47 14.95
C TYR A 125 1.89 5.68 15.97
#